data_AF-A0A961P531-F1
#
_entry.id   AF-A0A961P531-F1
#
_cell.length_a   1.000
_cell.length_b   1.000
_cell.length_c   1.000
_cell.angle_alpha   90.00
_cell.angle_beta   90.00
_cell.angle_gamma   90.00
#
_symmetry.space_group_name_H-M   'P 1'
#
loop_
_entity.id
_entity.type
_entity.pdbx_description
1 polymer ?
#
loop_
_entity_poly.entity_id
_entity_poly.type
_entity_poly.pdbx_seq_one_letter_code
_entity_poly.pdbx_strand_id
1 'polypeptide(L)'
;MFRLIALLMFLPWWAYIPASLGVVWLGETAYRQALESEAEKAAALEGGMPAPVDLGGFERARDVHLGDEVHVTGWIDPELNYELVKRKNGIPVSTRYMFMIFGAGDAPGAGTVRAALMLSEAERDAFLDHIDDYVVGLTDAGDYLFGFNGFASTSATLSTMGTDAIAEQGREKSAEFVYIAPFFEGREAA
;
A
#
# COMPACT_ATOMS: atom_id res chain seq x y z
N MET A 1 -29.42 -7.59 -7.70
CA MET A 1 -28.92 -8.95 -7.99
C MET A 1 -29.97 -9.87 -8.61
N PHE A 2 -31.13 -10.12 -7.97
CA PHE A 2 -32.12 -11.10 -8.46
C PHE A 2 -32.64 -10.82 -9.89
N ARG A 3 -32.84 -9.54 -10.25
CA ARG A 3 -33.24 -9.12 -11.61
C ARG A 3 -32.16 -9.40 -12.68
N LEU A 4 -30.88 -9.34 -12.33
CA LEU A 4 -29.75 -9.55 -13.25
C LEU A 4 -29.56 -11.05 -13.54
N ILE A 5 -29.75 -11.88 -12.51
CA ILE A 5 -29.73 -13.34 -12.61
C ILE A 5 -30.93 -13.85 -13.43
N ALA A 6 -32.13 -13.30 -13.20
CA ALA A 6 -33.30 -13.64 -13.99
C ALA A 6 -33.13 -13.24 -15.47
N LEU A 7 -32.55 -12.07 -15.75
CA LEU A 7 -32.30 -11.60 -17.11
C LEU A 7 -31.31 -12.49 -17.87
N LEU A 8 -30.28 -13.01 -17.18
CA LEU A 8 -29.37 -14.02 -17.73
C LEU A 8 -30.12 -15.30 -18.13
N MET A 9 -31.06 -15.80 -17.32
CA MET A 9 -31.79 -17.04 -17.65
C MET A 9 -32.79 -16.92 -18.81
N PHE A 10 -33.28 -15.70 -19.12
CA PHE A 10 -34.21 -15.46 -20.23
C PHE A 10 -33.54 -14.90 -21.50
N LEU A 11 -32.22 -14.71 -21.49
CA LEU A 11 -31.50 -14.22 -22.66
C LEU A 11 -31.42 -15.32 -23.74
N PRO A 12 -31.66 -14.98 -25.02
CA PRO A 12 -31.45 -15.91 -26.12
C PRO A 12 -29.99 -16.40 -26.19
N TRP A 13 -29.76 -17.65 -26.63
CA TRP A 13 -28.43 -18.26 -26.69
C TRP A 13 -27.40 -17.42 -27.47
N TRP A 14 -27.82 -16.65 -28.46
CA TRP A 14 -26.95 -15.78 -29.25
C TRP A 14 -26.43 -14.56 -28.48
N ALA A 15 -27.12 -14.11 -27.43
CA ALA A 15 -26.72 -12.95 -26.63
C ALA A 15 -25.58 -13.27 -25.65
N TYR A 16 -25.30 -14.55 -25.39
CA TYR A 16 -24.14 -14.99 -24.62
C TYR A 16 -22.82 -14.82 -25.39
N ILE A 17 -22.86 -14.83 -26.73
CA ILE A 17 -21.66 -14.65 -27.57
C ILE A 17 -21.05 -13.24 -27.42
N PRO A 18 -21.79 -12.12 -27.57
CA PRO A 18 -21.23 -10.80 -27.32
C PRO A 18 -20.90 -10.58 -25.84
N ALA A 19 -21.64 -11.20 -24.91
CA ALA A 19 -21.33 -11.12 -23.48
C ALA A 19 -19.99 -11.79 -23.13
N SER A 20 -19.71 -12.98 -23.68
CA SER A 20 -18.43 -13.66 -23.47
C SER A 20 -17.28 -12.91 -24.13
N LEU A 21 -17.48 -12.37 -25.34
CA LEU A 21 -16.51 -11.47 -25.99
C LEU A 21 -16.22 -10.24 -25.13
N GLY A 22 -17.23 -9.65 -24.50
CA GLY A 22 -17.07 -8.54 -23.56
C GLY A 22 -16.22 -8.92 -22.35
N VAL A 23 -16.45 -10.09 -21.74
CA VAL A 23 -15.65 -10.58 -20.61
C VAL A 23 -14.21 -10.85 -21.03
N VAL A 24 -13.99 -11.50 -22.18
CA VAL A 24 -12.65 -11.75 -22.72
C VAL A 24 -11.92 -10.44 -23.00
N TRP A 25 -12.61 -9.46 -23.59
CA TRP A 25 -12.04 -8.14 -23.85
C TRP A 25 -11.65 -7.41 -22.56
N LEU A 26 -12.52 -7.42 -21.55
CA LEU A 26 -12.22 -6.85 -20.23
C LEU A 26 -11.03 -7.56 -19.57
N GLY A 27 -10.96 -8.88 -19.66
CA GLY A 27 -9.84 -9.68 -19.15
C GLY A 27 -8.52 -9.32 -19.84
N GLU A 28 -8.53 -9.22 -21.17
CA GLU A 28 -7.37 -8.81 -21.95
C GLU A 28 -6.91 -7.39 -21.60
N THR A 29 -7.84 -6.43 -21.44
CA THR A 29 -7.50 -5.07 -21.04
C THR A 29 -6.88 -5.00 -19.65
N ALA A 30 -7.42 -5.77 -18.69
CA ALA A 30 -6.87 -5.85 -17.35
C ALA A 30 -5.49 -6.50 -17.34
N TYR A 31 -5.29 -7.54 -18.16
CA TYR A 31 -4.01 -8.23 -18.30
C TYR A 31 -2.94 -7.31 -18.91
N ARG A 32 -3.28 -6.54 -19.96
CA ARG A 32 -2.35 -5.57 -20.55
C ARG A 32 -1.96 -4.47 -19.58
N GLN A 33 -2.90 -3.94 -18.80
CA GLN A 33 -2.60 -2.95 -17.77
C GLN A 33 -1.67 -3.51 -16.69
N ALA A 34 -1.84 -4.76 -16.28
CA ALA A 34 -0.93 -5.41 -15.35
C ALA A 34 0.48 -5.55 -15.94
N LEU A 35 0.59 -5.98 -17.21
CA LEU A 35 1.85 -6.07 -17.95
C LEU A 35 2.55 -4.72 -18.09
N GLU A 36 1.81 -3.65 -18.40
CA GLU A 36 2.35 -2.30 -18.50
C GLU A 36 2.88 -1.82 -17.14
N SER A 37 2.12 -2.05 -16.06
CA SER A 37 2.57 -1.71 -14.70
C SER A 37 3.82 -2.50 -14.29
N GLU A 38 3.90 -3.79 -14.61
CA GLU A 38 5.09 -4.60 -14.35
C GLU A 38 6.30 -4.12 -15.17
N ALA A 39 6.09 -3.74 -16.43
CA ALA A 39 7.14 -3.20 -17.28
C ALA A 39 7.64 -1.83 -16.78
N GLU A 40 6.75 -0.96 -16.30
CA GLU A 40 7.12 0.32 -15.70
C GLU A 40 7.91 0.15 -14.41
N LYS A 41 7.55 -0.83 -13.57
CA LYS A 41 8.33 -1.19 -12.37
C LYS A 41 9.71 -1.71 -12.73
N ALA A 42 9.80 -2.62 -13.69
CA ALA A 42 11.10 -3.11 -14.16
C ALA A 42 11.98 -1.95 -14.69
N ALA A 43 11.41 -1.03 -15.45
CA ALA A 43 12.11 0.15 -15.94
C ALA A 43 12.52 1.12 -14.81
N ALA A 44 11.71 1.22 -13.74
CA ALA A 44 12.06 2.00 -12.56
C ALA A 44 13.29 1.41 -11.86
N LEU A 45 13.32 0.08 -11.68
CA LEU A 45 14.43 -0.65 -11.05
C LEU A 45 15.74 -0.53 -11.84
N GLU A 46 15.69 -0.45 -13.18
CA GLU A 46 16.86 -0.15 -14.02
C GLU A 46 17.38 1.28 -13.84
N GLY A 47 16.52 2.21 -13.43
CA GLY A 47 16.91 3.57 -13.04
C GLY A 47 17.73 3.60 -11.74
N GLY A 48 18.30 4.77 -11.42
CA GLY A 48 18.92 4.98 -10.10
C GLY A 48 17.86 5.09 -9.01
N MET A 49 18.16 4.58 -7.82
CA MET A 49 17.29 4.72 -6.64
C MET A 49 16.95 6.19 -6.37
N PRO A 50 15.67 6.53 -6.13
CA PRO A 50 15.28 7.88 -5.72
C PRO A 50 16.01 8.36 -4.47
N ALA A 51 16.20 9.68 -4.36
CA ALA A 51 16.72 10.27 -3.13
C ALA A 51 15.68 10.12 -2.00
N PRO A 52 16.11 9.85 -0.75
CA PRO A 52 15.19 9.76 0.38
C PRO A 52 14.51 11.10 0.65
N VAL A 53 13.19 11.08 0.83
CA VAL A 53 12.36 12.26 1.14
C VAL A 53 11.68 12.08 2.49
N ASP A 54 11.76 13.09 3.36
CA ASP A 54 10.97 13.09 4.60
C ASP A 54 9.48 13.14 4.30
N LEU A 55 8.71 12.23 4.92
CA LEU A 55 7.26 12.22 4.86
C LEU A 55 6.65 13.57 5.31
N GLY A 56 7.35 14.31 6.17
CA GLY A 56 7.02 15.69 6.53
C GLY A 56 6.76 16.62 5.34
N GLY A 57 7.56 16.48 4.28
CA GLY A 57 7.51 17.29 3.06
C GLY A 57 7.16 16.50 1.79
N PHE A 58 6.69 15.27 1.93
CA PHE A 58 6.37 14.39 0.81
C PHE A 58 5.16 14.88 0.01
N GLU A 59 5.31 14.92 -1.31
CA GLU A 59 4.29 15.30 -2.28
C GLU A 59 4.17 14.22 -3.36
N ARG A 60 3.01 13.56 -3.48
CA ARG A 60 2.88 12.41 -4.41
C ARG A 60 3.18 12.76 -5.85
N ALA A 61 2.82 13.97 -6.29
CA ALA A 61 3.06 14.41 -7.66
C ALA A 61 4.54 14.62 -8.00
N ARG A 62 5.41 14.76 -6.98
CA ARG A 62 6.84 15.03 -7.14
C ARG A 62 7.71 13.83 -6.75
N ASP A 63 7.32 13.13 -5.69
CA ASP A 63 8.17 12.18 -4.97
C ASP A 63 7.75 10.71 -5.21
N VAL A 64 6.69 10.47 -6.01
CA VAL A 64 6.38 9.16 -6.59
C VAL A 64 6.99 9.10 -7.98
N HIS A 65 7.93 8.17 -8.16
CA HIS A 65 8.68 8.01 -9.40
C HIS A 65 8.03 6.96 -10.33
N LEU A 66 8.71 6.63 -11.43
CA LEU A 66 8.25 5.63 -12.39
C LEU A 66 7.91 4.30 -11.66
N GLY A 67 6.85 3.61 -12.11
CA GLY A 67 6.42 2.35 -11.50
C GLY A 67 5.92 2.48 -10.05
N ASP A 68 5.55 3.70 -9.63
CA ASP A 68 5.18 4.04 -8.25
C ASP A 68 6.33 3.88 -7.24
N GLU A 69 7.60 3.90 -7.67
CA GLU A 69 8.75 3.79 -6.75
C GLU A 69 8.83 5.02 -5.83
N VAL A 70 9.06 4.76 -4.54
CA VAL A 70 9.23 5.79 -3.51
C VAL A 70 10.41 5.45 -2.59
N HIS A 71 11.12 6.48 -2.15
CA HIS A 71 12.11 6.38 -1.10
C HIS A 71 11.83 7.45 -0.06
N VAL A 72 11.33 7.05 1.10
CA VAL A 72 10.86 7.98 2.13
C VAL A 72 11.51 7.73 3.47
N THR A 73 11.60 8.77 4.29
CA THR A 73 12.00 8.67 5.69
C THR A 73 10.89 9.14 6.61
N GLY A 74 10.76 8.49 7.76
CA GLY A 74 9.79 8.86 8.77
C GLY A 74 9.97 8.05 10.04
N TRP A 75 9.32 8.44 11.12
CA TRP A 75 9.33 7.68 12.36
C TRP A 75 8.05 6.85 12.48
N ILE A 76 8.19 5.70 13.13
CA ILE A 76 7.09 4.80 13.47
C ILE A 76 7.00 4.78 14.99
N ASP A 77 5.78 4.75 15.51
CA ASP A 77 5.57 4.40 16.91
C ASP A 77 5.55 2.87 17.05
N PRO A 78 6.59 2.24 17.63
CA PRO A 78 6.66 0.78 17.74
C PRO A 78 5.64 0.20 18.74
N GLU A 79 4.97 1.04 19.54
CA GLU A 79 3.86 0.61 20.38
C GLU A 79 2.54 0.50 19.57
N LEU A 80 2.49 1.04 18.35
CA LEU A 80 1.30 1.12 17.50
C LEU A 80 1.31 0.11 16.35
N ASN A 81 1.37 -1.17 16.71
CA ASN A 81 1.30 -2.30 15.78
C ASN A 81 -0.16 -2.76 15.68
N TYR A 82 -0.85 -2.45 14.58
CA TYR A 82 -2.29 -2.77 14.48
C TYR A 82 -2.54 -4.05 13.70
N GLU A 83 -3.24 -4.99 14.32
CA GLU A 83 -3.75 -6.19 13.65
C GLU A 83 -5.08 -5.89 12.97
N LEU A 84 -5.06 -5.84 11.64
CA LEU A 84 -6.22 -5.67 10.78
C LEU A 84 -6.77 -7.04 10.37
N VAL A 85 -7.84 -7.46 11.02
CA VAL A 85 -8.53 -8.72 10.69
C VAL A 85 -9.71 -8.46 9.76
N LYS A 86 -9.56 -8.79 8.48
CA LYS A 86 -10.67 -8.80 7.53
C LYS A 86 -11.63 -9.92 7.88
N ARG A 87 -12.89 -9.60 8.16
CA ARG A 87 -13.95 -10.59 8.36
C ARG A 87 -14.94 -10.60 7.20
N LYS A 88 -15.40 -11.78 6.80
CA LYS A 88 -16.52 -11.98 5.87
C LYS A 88 -17.57 -12.82 6.58
N ASN A 89 -18.76 -12.28 6.79
CA ASN A 89 -19.84 -12.92 7.57
C ASN A 89 -19.38 -13.35 8.98
N GLY A 90 -18.55 -12.54 9.64
CA GLY A 90 -18.02 -12.84 10.98
C GLY A 90 -16.81 -13.79 11.02
N ILE A 91 -16.47 -14.43 9.90
CA ILE A 91 -15.31 -15.33 9.81
C ILE A 91 -14.08 -14.53 9.37
N PRO A 92 -12.94 -14.60 10.09
CA PRO A 92 -11.68 -13.99 9.65
C PRO A 92 -11.20 -14.63 8.35
N VAL A 93 -10.94 -13.81 7.33
CA VAL A 93 -10.52 -14.24 5.99
C VAL A 93 -9.07 -13.84 5.71
N SER A 94 -8.59 -12.75 6.29
CA SER A 94 -7.18 -12.35 6.16
C SER A 94 -6.78 -11.44 7.31
N THR A 95 -5.58 -11.64 7.85
CA THR A 95 -4.95 -10.75 8.83
C THR A 95 -3.84 -9.97 8.15
N ARG A 96 -3.78 -8.67 8.42
CA ARG A 96 -2.69 -7.77 8.02
C ARG A 96 -2.22 -6.98 9.22
N TYR A 97 -0.95 -6.58 9.23
CA TYR A 97 -0.36 -5.76 10.26
C TYR A 97 -0.06 -4.39 9.68
N MET A 98 -0.58 -3.35 10.32
CA MET A 98 -0.40 -1.98 9.88
C MET A 98 0.53 -1.22 10.82
N PHE A 99 1.55 -0.61 10.24
CA PHE A 99 2.46 0.32 10.93
C PHE A 99 2.21 1.72 10.37
N MET A 100 1.86 2.67 11.24
CA MET A 100 1.65 4.07 10.86
C MET A 100 2.99 4.81 10.87
N ILE A 101 3.27 5.57 9.82
CA ILE A 101 4.50 6.34 9.68
C ILE A 101 4.18 7.83 9.67
N PHE A 102 4.98 8.58 10.43
CA PHE A 102 4.91 10.01 10.62
C PHE A 102 6.16 10.70 10.07
N GLY A 103 6.09 12.00 9.79
CA GLY A 103 7.24 12.77 9.31
C GLY A 103 8.25 13.03 10.42
N ALA A 104 9.51 13.23 10.06
CA ALA A 104 10.62 13.40 11.02
C ALA A 104 10.39 14.56 12.02
N GLY A 105 9.71 15.62 11.60
CA GLY A 105 9.35 16.77 12.44
C GLY A 105 7.99 16.70 13.13
N ASP A 106 7.21 15.63 12.91
CA ASP A 106 5.93 15.46 13.58
C ASP A 106 6.15 15.09 15.06
N ALA A 107 5.41 15.73 15.96
CA ALA A 107 5.52 15.46 17.39
C ALA A 107 5.04 14.04 17.76
N PRO A 108 5.55 13.43 18.83
CA PRO A 108 4.98 12.20 19.39
C PRO A 108 3.47 12.34 19.62
N GLY A 109 2.70 11.38 19.14
CA GLY A 109 1.23 11.44 19.18
C GLY A 109 0.57 12.33 18.12
N ALA A 110 1.28 12.71 17.04
CA ALA A 110 0.72 13.49 15.94
C ALA A 110 -0.60 12.89 15.41
N GLY A 111 -1.64 13.72 15.32
CA GLY A 111 -2.95 13.29 14.83
C GLY A 111 -2.96 12.91 13.35
N THR A 112 -1.94 13.29 12.58
CA THR A 112 -1.89 13.08 11.12
C THR A 112 -0.90 11.99 10.76
N VAL A 113 -1.40 10.90 10.17
CA VAL A 113 -0.58 9.81 9.62
C VAL A 113 -0.20 10.15 8.19
N ARG A 114 1.08 10.00 7.85
CA ARG A 114 1.61 10.39 6.54
C ARG A 114 1.77 9.22 5.58
N ALA A 115 2.14 8.05 6.10
CA ALA A 115 2.14 6.82 5.33
C ALA A 115 1.79 5.63 6.23
N ALA A 116 1.56 4.46 5.63
CA ALA A 116 1.45 3.23 6.39
C ALA A 116 2.06 2.04 5.65
N LEU A 117 2.69 1.15 6.39
CA LEU A 117 3.05 -0.19 5.92
C LEU A 117 1.88 -1.12 6.19
N MET A 118 1.57 -2.00 5.26
CA MET A 118 0.59 -3.07 5.47
C MET A 118 1.18 -4.41 5.10
N LEU A 119 1.47 -5.19 6.14
CA LEU A 119 2.26 -6.40 6.06
C LEU A 119 1.37 -7.63 6.30
N SER A 120 1.69 -8.76 5.68
CA SER A 120 1.28 -10.08 6.16
C SER A 120 1.98 -10.40 7.48
N GLU A 121 1.59 -11.50 8.12
CA GLU A 121 2.28 -12.02 9.29
C GLU A 121 3.76 -12.31 9.02
N ALA A 122 4.08 -12.98 7.91
CA ALA A 122 5.45 -13.29 7.53
C ALA A 122 6.28 -12.02 7.24
N GLU A 123 5.69 -11.03 6.56
CA GLU A 123 6.36 -9.74 6.30
C GLU A 123 6.55 -8.92 7.57
N ARG A 124 5.60 -8.98 8.52
CA ARG A 124 5.75 -8.36 9.85
C ARG A 124 6.93 -8.97 10.60
N ASP A 125 7.00 -10.30 10.64
CA ASP A 125 8.06 -10.97 11.39
C ASP A 125 9.43 -10.66 10.79
N ALA A 126 9.55 -10.72 9.46
CA ALA A 126 10.76 -10.29 8.77
C ALA A 126 11.10 -8.81 9.04
N PHE A 127 10.10 -7.92 9.02
CA PHE A 127 10.29 -6.51 9.33
C PHE A 127 10.81 -6.29 10.76
N LEU A 128 10.24 -6.98 11.75
CA LEU A 128 10.63 -6.84 13.15
C LEU A 128 12.01 -7.44 13.42
N ASP A 129 12.35 -8.56 12.80
CA ASP A 129 13.66 -9.21 12.93
C ASP A 129 14.80 -8.35 12.35
N HIS A 130 14.48 -7.51 11.35
CA HIS A 130 15.42 -6.65 10.63
C HIS A 130 15.15 -5.16 10.80
N ILE A 131 14.41 -4.76 11.84
CA ILE A 131 13.94 -3.38 11.99
C ILE A 131 15.09 -2.37 12.08
N ASP A 132 16.22 -2.79 12.67
CA ASP A 132 17.43 -1.98 12.81
C ASP A 132 18.08 -1.65 11.45
N ASP A 133 17.91 -2.51 10.44
CA ASP A 133 18.45 -2.28 9.08
C ASP A 133 17.75 -1.10 8.38
N TYR A 134 16.54 -0.74 8.83
CA TYR A 134 15.78 0.39 8.32
C TYR A 134 16.10 1.71 9.05
N VAL A 135 16.84 1.68 10.16
CA VAL A 135 17.14 2.88 10.95
C VAL A 135 18.19 3.73 10.23
N VAL A 136 17.82 4.96 9.85
CA VAL A 136 18.71 5.92 9.18
C VAL A 136 19.19 7.03 10.11
N GLY A 137 18.62 7.15 11.31
CA GLY A 137 19.01 8.15 12.29
C GLY A 137 18.02 8.29 13.45
N LEU A 138 18.07 9.45 14.10
CA LEU A 138 17.14 9.85 15.15
C LEU A 138 16.43 11.15 14.75
N THR A 139 15.18 11.31 15.17
CA THR A 139 14.46 12.59 15.11
C THR A 139 15.03 13.56 16.15
N ASP A 140 14.67 14.85 16.05
CA ASP A 140 15.03 15.85 17.07
C ASP A 140 14.46 15.52 18.46
N ALA A 141 13.39 14.73 18.53
CA ALA A 141 12.78 14.25 19.76
C ALA A 141 13.48 13.02 20.37
N GLY A 142 14.41 12.40 19.62
CA GLY A 142 15.13 11.20 20.04
C GLY A 142 14.49 9.88 19.61
N ASP A 143 13.46 9.92 18.76
CA ASP A 143 12.83 8.72 18.20
C ASP A 143 13.63 8.18 17.01
N TYR A 144 13.52 6.88 16.72
CA TYR A 144 14.18 6.30 15.55
C TYR A 144 13.54 6.78 14.24
N LEU A 145 14.40 7.26 13.34
CA LEU A 145 14.02 7.61 11.98
C LEU A 145 14.31 6.40 11.09
N PHE A 146 13.28 5.94 10.38
CA PHE A 146 13.35 4.82 9.46
C PHE A 146 13.37 5.29 8.01
N GLY A 147 14.14 4.63 7.16
CA GLY A 147 14.17 4.83 5.71
C GLY A 147 13.53 3.65 4.99
N PHE A 148 12.50 3.91 4.20
CA PHE A 148 11.78 2.90 3.43
C PHE A 148 11.92 3.18 1.94
N ASN A 149 12.48 2.21 1.22
CA ASN A 149 12.38 2.12 -0.23
C ASN A 149 11.33 1.06 -0.59
N GLY A 150 10.46 1.36 -1.54
CA GLY A 150 9.46 0.43 -2.02
C GLY A 150 8.56 1.01 -3.11
N PHE A 151 7.44 0.32 -3.34
CA PHE A 151 6.37 0.85 -4.19
C PHE A 151 5.26 1.50 -3.37
N ALA A 152 4.82 2.66 -3.78
CA ALA A 152 3.60 3.27 -3.29
C ALA A 152 2.38 2.51 -3.84
N SER A 153 1.41 2.23 -2.98
CA SER A 153 0.14 1.64 -3.38
C SER A 153 -1.02 2.55 -2.96
N THR A 154 -1.96 2.71 -3.88
CA THR A 154 -3.24 3.38 -3.64
C THR A 154 -4.41 2.39 -3.58
N SER A 155 -4.14 1.07 -3.63
CA SER A 155 -5.18 0.08 -3.91
C SER A 155 -6.37 0.16 -2.94
N ALA A 156 -7.59 0.18 -3.50
CA ALA A 156 -8.82 0.38 -2.74
C ALA A 156 -9.09 -0.71 -1.68
N THR A 157 -8.60 -1.94 -1.90
CA THR A 157 -8.83 -3.07 -0.99
C THR A 157 -7.98 -2.99 0.28
N LEU A 158 -6.78 -2.41 0.16
CA LEU A 158 -5.92 -2.04 1.26
C LEU A 158 -6.42 -0.74 1.92
N SER A 159 -6.96 0.17 1.09
CA SER A 159 -7.39 1.50 1.51
C SER A 159 -8.47 1.49 2.59
N THR A 160 -9.54 0.70 2.47
CA THR A 160 -10.66 0.79 3.43
C THR A 160 -10.30 0.32 4.83
N MET A 161 -9.67 -0.85 4.99
CA MET A 161 -9.28 -1.36 6.31
C MET A 161 -8.26 -0.45 7.01
N GLY A 162 -7.26 0.04 6.28
CA GLY A 162 -6.29 0.98 6.85
C GLY A 162 -6.92 2.33 7.20
N THR A 163 -7.93 2.79 6.43
CA THR A 163 -8.66 4.03 6.74
C THR A 163 -9.46 3.90 8.02
N ASP A 164 -10.22 2.82 8.15
CA ASP A 164 -11.06 2.58 9.34
C ASP A 164 -10.18 2.49 10.59
N ALA A 165 -9.06 1.76 10.53
CA ALA A 165 -8.14 1.64 11.65
C ALA A 165 -7.44 2.96 12.03
N ILE A 166 -7.10 3.81 11.06
CA ILE A 166 -6.55 5.16 11.34
C ILE A 166 -7.60 6.02 12.05
N ALA A 167 -8.84 6.01 11.57
CA ALA A 167 -9.93 6.77 12.15
C ALA A 167 -10.32 6.28 13.56
N GLU A 168 -10.30 4.96 13.81
CA GLU A 168 -10.55 4.36 15.14
C GLU A 168 -9.56 4.83 16.20
N GLN A 169 -8.34 5.19 15.79
CA GLN A 169 -7.31 5.75 16.67
C GLN A 169 -7.41 7.27 16.84
N GLY A 170 -8.47 7.89 16.31
CA GLY A 170 -8.65 9.34 16.34
C GLY A 170 -7.61 10.10 15.50
N ARG A 171 -7.03 9.43 14.50
CA ARG A 171 -6.03 10.00 13.59
C ARG A 171 -6.64 10.24 12.21
N GLU A 172 -6.00 11.13 11.47
CA GLU A 172 -6.37 11.53 10.12
C GLU A 172 -5.25 11.20 9.14
N LYS A 173 -5.62 10.91 7.90
CA LYS A 173 -4.65 10.74 6.82
C LYS A 173 -4.20 12.10 6.30
N SER A 174 -2.91 12.25 6.07
CA SER A 174 -2.38 13.35 5.25
C SER A 174 -3.06 13.39 3.88
N ALA A 175 -3.17 14.58 3.29
CA ALA A 175 -3.62 14.73 1.90
C ALA A 175 -2.71 13.96 0.92
N GLU A 176 -1.43 13.82 1.27
CA GLU A 176 -0.41 13.10 0.51
C GLU A 176 -0.17 11.67 1.02
N PHE A 177 -1.16 11.10 1.73
CA PHE A 177 -1.02 9.77 2.31
C PHE A 177 -0.78 8.68 1.25
N VAL A 178 0.18 7.79 1.55
CA VAL A 178 0.52 6.61 0.73
C VAL A 178 0.66 5.35 1.57
N TYR A 179 0.28 4.20 0.99
CA TYR A 179 0.70 2.92 1.53
C TYR A 179 2.03 2.53 0.89
N ILE A 180 2.97 2.05 1.68
CA ILE A 180 4.30 1.66 1.19
C ILE A 180 4.42 0.15 1.27
N ALA A 181 4.79 -0.48 0.16
CA ALA A 181 5.20 -1.87 0.07
C ALA A 181 6.74 -1.90 -0.02
N PRO A 182 7.44 -2.04 1.12
CA PRO A 182 8.90 -1.90 1.16
C PRO A 182 9.61 -3.09 0.53
N PHE A 183 10.80 -2.86 -0.01
CA PHE A 183 11.67 -3.90 -0.55
C PHE A 183 12.41 -4.63 0.58
N PHE A 184 11.80 -5.67 1.14
CA PHE A 184 12.40 -6.45 2.23
C PHE A 184 13.70 -7.16 1.83
N GLU A 185 13.80 -7.66 0.61
CA GLU A 185 14.99 -8.34 0.07
C GLU A 185 15.94 -7.38 -0.67
N GLY A 186 15.66 -6.07 -0.60
CA GLY A 186 16.37 -5.04 -1.34
C GLY A 186 15.79 -4.80 -2.74
N ARG A 187 16.13 -3.63 -3.30
CA ARG A 187 15.61 -3.14 -4.58
C ARG A 187 15.92 -4.06 -5.76
N GLU A 188 17.06 -4.76 -5.73
CA GLU A 188 17.49 -5.64 -6.83
C GLU A 188 16.67 -6.94 -6.92
N ALA A 189 15.97 -7.32 -5.84
CA ALA A 189 15.15 -8.53 -5.77
C ALA A 189 13.65 -8.28 -6.05
N ALA A 190 13.27 -7.01 -6.24
CA ALA A 190 11.89 -6.53 -6.33
C ALA A 190 11.26 -6.63 -7.73
#